data_AF-K2S2L0-F1
#
_entry.id   AF-K2S2L0-F1
#
_cell.length_a   1.000
_cell.length_b   1.000
_cell.length_c   1.000
_cell.angle_alpha   90.00
_cell.angle_beta   90.00
_cell.angle_gamma   90.00
#
_symmetry.space_group_name_H-M   'P 1'
#
loop_
_entity.id
_entity.type
_entity.pdbx_description
1 polymer ?
#
loop_
_entity_poly.entity_id
_entity_poly.type
_entity_poly.pdbx_seq_one_letter_code
_entity_poly.pdbx_strand_id
1 'polypeptide(L)'
;MERWKLFLLYENTPLEEDDASSPYTLAGFATSYRLWVFPTKEILALTRDTPAAHASEKDPVTGVFLGNYSPLDAPSRERISQFIVLPPFQGQAHGSHLYNTMMNVFLNDKNVFEVTVEDPNEAFDDMRDWCDLARLRRNPTFANLTITDTIPESALAPDAEAPSSLLLPQEDLTKIRHSSKIVPRQFHRLVEMHTLSQIPPSNRKTARITRKHKAADPNDRRYYFWRHLVKERLYNHNRDTLIQLDESERVAKIEDALPGLEASYDRIIERAEKRGAGEEGIGKRIPAKRKAIIEDDEDEDMSEADSKKARVEDA
;
A
#
# COMPACT_ATOMS: atom_id res chain seq x y z
N MET A 1 -6.77 -26.13 -2.93
CA MET A 1 -7.80 -25.12 -3.29
C MET A 1 -8.25 -24.28 -2.10
N GLU A 2 -8.18 -24.76 -0.86
CA GLU A 2 -8.75 -24.07 0.32
C GLU A 2 -8.25 -22.63 0.54
N ARG A 3 -7.02 -22.30 0.15
CA ARG A 3 -6.43 -20.96 0.33
C ARG A 3 -6.81 -19.94 -0.74
N TRP A 4 -7.42 -20.36 -1.85
CA TRP A 4 -7.88 -19.46 -2.90
C TRP A 4 -9.30 -18.96 -2.61
N LYS A 5 -9.50 -17.65 -2.73
CA LYS A 5 -10.84 -17.04 -2.75
C LYS A 5 -11.13 -16.50 -4.14
N LEU A 6 -12.36 -16.73 -4.60
CA LEU A 6 -12.89 -16.19 -5.85
C LEU A 6 -13.99 -15.19 -5.52
N PHE A 7 -13.83 -13.96 -5.98
CA PHE A 7 -14.82 -12.90 -5.90
C PHE A 7 -15.42 -12.71 -7.30
N LEU A 8 -16.73 -12.82 -7.41
CA LEU A 8 -17.47 -12.63 -8.66
C LEU A 8 -18.27 -11.35 -8.60
N LEU A 9 -18.16 -10.53 -9.63
CA LEU A 9 -18.90 -9.28 -9.76
C LEU A 9 -19.97 -9.43 -10.84
N TYR A 10 -21.22 -9.18 -10.48
CA TYR A 10 -22.36 -9.18 -11.40
C TYR A 10 -23.02 -7.80 -11.42
N GLU A 11 -23.43 -7.35 -12.60
CA GLU A 11 -24.47 -6.33 -12.73
C GLU A 11 -25.84 -7.00 -12.67
N ASN A 12 -26.77 -6.37 -11.95
CA ASN A 12 -28.16 -6.81 -11.88
C ASN A 12 -29.00 -5.89 -12.75
N THR A 13 -29.50 -6.40 -13.87
CA THR A 13 -30.43 -5.71 -14.77
C THR A 13 -31.82 -6.31 -14.55
N PRO A 14 -32.74 -5.59 -13.88
CA PRO A 14 -34.10 -6.07 -13.68
C PRO A 14 -34.77 -6.36 -15.03
N LEU A 15 -35.32 -7.57 -15.17
CA LEU A 15 -36.10 -7.95 -16.34
C LEU A 15 -37.58 -7.69 -16.04
N GLU A 16 -38.26 -6.89 -16.87
CA GLU A 16 -39.64 -6.47 -16.60
C GLU A 16 -40.68 -7.58 -16.89
N GLU A 17 -40.38 -8.58 -17.72
CA GLU A 17 -41.39 -9.53 -18.24
C GLU A 17 -40.92 -10.99 -18.46
N ASP A 18 -39.71 -11.38 -18.05
CA ASP A 18 -39.18 -12.74 -18.29
C ASP A 18 -38.65 -13.40 -17.00
N ASP A 19 -39.46 -14.29 -16.41
CA ASP A 19 -39.10 -15.09 -15.23
C ASP A 19 -38.10 -16.24 -15.56
N ALA A 20 -37.81 -16.51 -16.83
CA ALA A 20 -36.93 -17.61 -17.24
C ALA A 20 -35.45 -17.20 -17.35
N SER A 21 -35.16 -15.91 -17.50
CA SER A 21 -33.81 -15.38 -17.71
C SER A 21 -33.19 -14.86 -16.40
N SER A 22 -31.90 -15.10 -16.20
CA SER A 22 -31.17 -14.55 -15.05
C SER A 22 -30.95 -13.05 -15.23
N PRO A 23 -31.28 -12.19 -14.24
CA PRO A 23 -31.02 -10.75 -14.32
C PRO A 23 -29.55 -10.39 -14.11
N TYR A 24 -28.69 -11.38 -13.80
CA TYR A 24 -27.28 -11.18 -13.49
C TYR A 24 -26.40 -11.36 -14.72
N THR A 25 -25.63 -10.31 -15.03
CA THR A 25 -24.56 -10.35 -16.05
C THR A 25 -23.21 -10.28 -15.37
N LEU A 26 -22.31 -11.23 -15.64
CA LEU A 26 -20.95 -11.23 -15.09
C LEU A 26 -20.18 -10.01 -15.62
N ALA A 27 -19.77 -9.12 -14.73
CA ALA A 27 -19.03 -7.90 -15.05
C ALA A 27 -17.52 -8.03 -14.79
N GLY A 28 -17.11 -8.99 -13.96
CA GLY A 28 -15.70 -9.21 -13.64
C GLY A 28 -15.48 -10.23 -12.52
N PHE A 29 -14.21 -10.46 -12.19
CA PHE A 29 -13.83 -11.30 -11.06
C PHE A 29 -12.50 -10.85 -10.47
N ALA A 30 -12.22 -11.31 -9.25
CA ALA A 30 -10.91 -11.23 -8.65
C ALA A 30 -10.60 -12.49 -7.85
N THR A 31 -9.31 -12.81 -7.72
CA THR A 31 -8.83 -13.89 -6.87
C THR A 31 -7.92 -13.36 -5.78
N SER A 32 -7.96 -14.01 -4.62
CA SER A 32 -6.93 -13.82 -3.58
C SER A 32 -6.40 -15.15 -3.09
N TYR A 33 -5.15 -15.16 -2.67
CA TYR A 33 -4.50 -16.31 -2.07
C TYR A 33 -4.12 -16.02 -0.62
N ARG A 34 -4.46 -16.94 0.28
CA ARG A 34 -4.09 -16.88 1.70
C ARG A 34 -2.70 -17.47 1.93
N LEU A 35 -1.72 -16.60 2.06
CA LEU A 35 -0.35 -16.93 2.41
C LEU A 35 -0.24 -17.12 3.92
N TRP A 36 0.30 -18.26 4.35
CA TRP A 36 0.71 -18.40 5.75
C TRP A 36 1.87 -17.44 6.03
N VAL A 37 1.90 -16.88 7.24
CA VAL A 37 3.03 -16.08 7.70
C VAL A 37 3.63 -16.63 8.97
N PHE A 38 4.95 -16.44 9.09
CA PHE A 38 5.65 -16.83 10.29
C PHE A 38 5.11 -16.08 11.50
N PRO A 39 4.71 -16.76 12.58
CA PRO A 39 4.03 -16.17 13.72
C PRO A 39 5.00 -15.41 14.64
N THR A 40 5.39 -14.20 14.23
CA THR A 40 6.15 -13.28 15.10
C THR A 40 5.29 -12.81 16.27
N LYS A 41 5.91 -12.31 17.35
CA LYS A 41 5.18 -11.76 18.51
C LYS A 41 4.19 -10.66 18.10
N GLU A 42 4.58 -9.83 17.13
CA GLU A 42 3.73 -8.77 16.57
C GLU A 42 2.52 -9.35 15.84
N ILE A 43 2.75 -10.29 14.92
CA ILE A 43 1.67 -10.92 14.14
C ILE A 43 0.68 -11.63 15.07
N LEU A 44 1.18 -12.41 16.02
CA LEU A 44 0.34 -13.11 17.01
C LEU A 44 -0.51 -12.13 17.85
N ALA A 45 0.07 -11.00 18.26
CA ALA A 45 -0.67 -9.97 18.99
C ALA A 45 -1.78 -9.34 18.11
N LEU A 46 -1.51 -9.12 16.82
CA LEU A 46 -2.46 -8.51 15.88
C LEU A 46 -3.59 -9.45 15.48
N THR A 47 -3.30 -10.73 15.24
CA THR A 47 -4.30 -11.75 14.89
C THR A 47 -5.00 -12.33 16.11
N ARG A 48 -4.58 -11.93 17.32
CA ARG A 48 -5.03 -12.48 18.61
C ARG A 48 -4.85 -14.00 18.67
N ASP A 49 -3.91 -14.51 17.89
CA ASP A 49 -3.50 -15.89 17.91
C ASP A 49 -2.47 -16.05 19.04
N THR A 50 -2.81 -16.76 20.11
CA THR A 50 -1.92 -16.93 21.26
C THR A 50 -1.64 -18.41 21.50
N PRO A 51 -0.45 -18.78 22.00
CA PRO A 51 -0.19 -20.16 22.39
C PRO A 51 -1.22 -20.72 23.38
N ALA A 52 -1.78 -19.86 24.24
CA ALA A 52 -2.86 -20.21 25.15
C ALA A 52 -4.19 -20.53 24.44
N ALA A 53 -4.50 -19.84 23.33
CA ALA A 53 -5.71 -20.09 22.54
C ALA A 53 -5.75 -21.49 21.92
N HIS A 54 -4.57 -22.08 21.66
CA HIS A 54 -4.43 -23.42 21.09
C HIS A 54 -3.91 -24.47 22.08
N ALA A 55 -3.75 -24.10 23.36
CA ALA A 55 -3.16 -25.00 24.37
C ALA A 55 -4.04 -26.23 24.62
N SER A 56 -5.36 -26.09 24.51
CA SER A 56 -6.32 -27.21 24.58
C SER A 56 -6.39 -28.05 23.30
N GLU A 57 -5.86 -27.53 22.19
CA GLU A 57 -5.90 -28.15 20.87
C GLU A 57 -4.58 -28.84 20.52
N LYS A 58 -3.61 -28.90 21.44
CA LYS A 58 -2.34 -29.59 21.27
C LYS A 58 -2.17 -30.68 22.32
N ASP A 59 -1.60 -31.79 21.89
CA ASP A 59 -1.21 -32.88 22.76
C ASP A 59 -0.11 -32.40 23.70
N PRO A 60 -0.30 -32.48 25.02
CA PRO A 60 0.62 -31.90 25.99
C PRO A 60 1.98 -32.61 26.05
N VAL A 61 2.11 -33.80 25.45
CA VAL A 61 3.32 -34.63 25.48
C VAL A 61 4.11 -34.49 24.16
N THR A 62 3.41 -34.52 23.04
CA THR A 62 4.01 -34.51 21.69
C THR A 62 3.98 -33.13 21.03
N GLY A 63 3.14 -32.20 21.53
CA GLY A 63 2.93 -30.88 20.94
C GLY A 63 2.13 -30.89 19.63
N VAL A 64 1.64 -32.07 19.21
CA VAL A 64 0.89 -32.26 17.97
C VAL A 64 -0.54 -31.73 18.15
N PHE A 65 -1.08 -31.09 17.12
CA PHE A 65 -2.46 -30.60 17.17
C PHE A 65 -3.46 -31.78 17.24
N LEU A 66 -4.34 -31.77 18.24
CA LEU A 66 -5.36 -32.80 18.52
C LEU A 66 -6.64 -32.61 17.68
N GLY A 67 -6.86 -31.40 17.15
CA GLY A 67 -8.03 -31.05 16.33
C GLY A 67 -7.76 -30.99 14.82
N ASN A 68 -8.83 -30.84 14.02
CA ASN A 68 -8.73 -30.51 12.60
C ASN A 68 -8.35 -29.03 12.44
N TYR A 69 -7.05 -28.73 12.41
CA TYR A 69 -6.54 -27.39 12.14
C TYR A 69 -6.76 -27.01 10.67
N SER A 70 -7.59 -26.00 10.39
CA SER A 70 -7.69 -25.47 9.03
C SER A 70 -6.48 -24.59 8.74
N PRO A 71 -5.83 -24.73 7.58
CA PRO A 71 -4.84 -23.77 7.11
C PRO A 71 -5.34 -22.32 7.00
N LEU A 72 -6.67 -22.11 7.04
CA LEU A 72 -7.33 -20.80 7.02
C LEU A 72 -7.45 -20.15 8.40
N ASP A 73 -7.24 -20.92 9.47
CA ASP A 73 -7.27 -20.48 10.86
C ASP A 73 -5.93 -19.92 11.34
N ALA A 74 -4.88 -20.06 10.51
CA ALA A 74 -3.55 -19.54 10.78
C ALA A 74 -3.45 -18.03 10.50
N PRO A 75 -2.58 -17.30 11.23
CA PRO A 75 -2.15 -15.96 10.85
C PRO A 75 -1.67 -15.93 9.41
N SER A 76 -2.18 -14.97 8.65
CA SER A 76 -2.03 -14.99 7.20
C SER A 76 -2.01 -13.60 6.57
N ARG A 77 -1.39 -13.55 5.40
CA ARG A 77 -1.44 -12.42 4.47
C ARG A 77 -2.37 -12.80 3.33
N GLU A 78 -3.28 -11.90 2.98
CA GLU A 78 -4.06 -12.04 1.74
C GLU A 78 -3.29 -11.40 0.59
N ARG A 79 -3.05 -12.14 -0.48
CA ARG A 79 -2.48 -11.59 -1.71
C ARG A 79 -3.55 -11.56 -2.79
N ILE A 80 -3.97 -10.37 -3.20
CA ILE A 80 -4.80 -10.19 -4.39
C ILE A 80 -3.94 -10.58 -5.59
N SER A 81 -4.43 -11.52 -6.41
CA SER A 81 -3.69 -12.07 -7.53
C SER A 81 -4.28 -11.55 -8.84
N GLN A 82 -5.32 -12.21 -9.36
CA GLN A 82 -5.97 -11.79 -10.59
C GLN A 82 -7.08 -10.80 -10.27
N PHE A 83 -7.15 -9.69 -11.00
CA PHE A 83 -8.20 -8.68 -10.83
C PHE A 83 -8.65 -8.16 -12.19
N ILE A 84 -9.88 -8.51 -12.59
CA ILE A 84 -10.38 -8.23 -13.94
C ILE A 84 -11.80 -7.65 -13.87
N VAL A 85 -11.96 -6.48 -14.47
CA VAL A 85 -13.27 -5.97 -14.92
C VAL A 85 -13.33 -6.18 -16.42
N LEU A 86 -14.37 -6.86 -16.90
CA LEU A 86 -14.52 -7.17 -18.31
C LEU A 86 -14.63 -5.87 -19.14
N PRO A 87 -14.07 -5.82 -20.37
CA PRO A 87 -13.94 -4.57 -21.13
C PRO A 87 -15.21 -3.71 -21.24
N PRO A 88 -16.42 -4.27 -21.48
CA PRO A 88 -17.65 -3.48 -21.57
C PRO A 88 -18.01 -2.74 -20.26
N PHE A 89 -17.55 -3.25 -19.13
CA PHE A 89 -17.83 -2.73 -17.79
C PHE A 89 -16.67 -1.88 -17.24
N GLN A 90 -15.61 -1.62 -18.02
CA GLN A 90 -14.53 -0.75 -17.55
C GLN A 90 -14.95 0.72 -17.53
N GLY A 91 -14.34 1.51 -16.63
CA GLY A 91 -14.61 2.95 -16.51
C GLY A 91 -15.86 3.31 -15.69
N GLN A 92 -16.65 2.31 -15.28
CA GLN A 92 -17.93 2.48 -14.56
C GLN A 92 -17.82 2.20 -13.05
N ALA A 93 -16.64 2.44 -12.45
CA ALA A 93 -16.35 2.23 -11.02
C ALA A 93 -16.50 0.79 -10.47
N HIS A 94 -16.86 -0.21 -11.28
CA HIS A 94 -16.92 -1.63 -10.90
C HIS A 94 -15.66 -2.15 -10.20
N GLY A 95 -14.48 -1.82 -10.72
CA GLY A 95 -13.21 -2.24 -10.12
C GLY A 95 -13.07 -1.73 -8.68
N SER A 96 -13.44 -0.49 -8.41
CA SER A 96 -13.37 0.03 -7.05
C SER A 96 -14.42 -0.53 -6.11
N HIS A 97 -15.62 -0.84 -6.61
CA HIS A 97 -16.60 -1.55 -5.80
C HIS A 97 -16.10 -2.95 -5.43
N LEU A 98 -15.57 -3.69 -6.39
CA LEU A 98 -15.00 -5.01 -6.15
C LEU A 98 -13.82 -4.94 -5.17
N TYR A 99 -12.87 -4.02 -5.38
CA TYR A 99 -11.72 -3.83 -4.48
C TYR A 99 -12.14 -3.47 -3.05
N ASN A 100 -13.04 -2.50 -2.88
CA ASN A 100 -13.52 -2.11 -1.55
C ASN A 100 -14.28 -3.26 -0.85
N THR A 101 -15.06 -4.04 -1.58
CA THR A 101 -15.74 -5.24 -1.05
C THR A 101 -14.72 -6.28 -0.58
N MET A 102 -13.69 -6.56 -1.39
CA MET A 102 -12.61 -7.47 -0.99
C MET A 102 -11.90 -6.97 0.28
N MET A 103 -11.53 -5.68 0.32
CA MET A 103 -10.90 -5.09 1.49
C MET A 103 -11.78 -5.18 2.74
N ASN A 104 -13.10 -4.98 2.62
CA ASN A 104 -14.03 -5.16 3.75
C ASN A 104 -14.03 -6.61 4.27
N VAL A 105 -14.00 -7.60 3.37
CA VAL A 105 -13.88 -9.01 3.75
C VAL A 105 -12.57 -9.27 4.48
N PHE A 106 -11.44 -8.76 3.97
CA PHE A 106 -10.13 -8.97 4.59
C PHE A 106 -9.98 -8.25 5.92
N LEU A 107 -10.52 -7.04 6.05
CA LEU A 107 -10.52 -6.28 7.31
C LEU A 107 -11.28 -7.00 8.42
N ASN A 108 -12.40 -7.65 8.07
CA ASN A 108 -13.23 -8.39 9.02
C ASN A 108 -12.67 -9.78 9.39
N ASP A 109 -11.67 -10.28 8.66
CA ASP A 109 -11.04 -11.57 8.97
C ASP A 109 -9.93 -11.41 10.02
N LYS A 110 -10.15 -11.94 11.24
CA LYS A 110 -9.19 -11.85 12.35
C LYS A 110 -7.83 -12.51 12.06
N ASN A 111 -7.76 -13.47 11.15
CA ASN A 111 -6.54 -14.21 10.84
C ASN A 111 -5.70 -13.49 9.79
N VAL A 112 -6.27 -12.49 9.09
CA VAL A 112 -5.55 -11.68 8.11
C VAL A 112 -4.92 -10.50 8.84
N PHE A 113 -3.59 -10.40 8.82
CA PHE A 113 -2.88 -9.25 9.40
C PHE A 113 -2.53 -8.18 8.34
N GLU A 114 -2.42 -8.56 7.07
CA GLU A 114 -1.99 -7.67 5.99
C GLU A 114 -2.51 -8.11 4.62
N VAL A 115 -2.74 -7.14 3.72
CA VAL A 115 -3.16 -7.36 2.34
C VAL A 115 -2.10 -6.86 1.35
N THR A 116 -1.64 -7.78 0.51
CA THR A 116 -0.69 -7.57 -0.60
C THR A 116 -1.37 -7.72 -1.96
N VAL A 117 -0.67 -7.34 -3.01
CA VAL A 117 -1.10 -7.51 -4.40
C VAL A 117 0.07 -8.09 -5.17
N GLU A 118 -0.20 -9.09 -6.00
CA GLU A 118 0.76 -9.73 -6.90
C GLU A 118 0.87 -8.88 -8.18
N ASP A 119 2.08 -8.43 -8.49
CA ASP A 119 2.45 -7.69 -9.71
C ASP A 119 1.40 -6.66 -10.19
N PRO A 120 1.02 -5.68 -9.35
CA PRO A 120 0.01 -4.71 -9.72
C PRO A 120 0.47 -3.88 -10.93
N ASN A 121 -0.42 -3.72 -11.91
CA ASN A 121 -0.20 -2.75 -12.98
C ASN A 121 -0.55 -1.32 -12.52
N GLU A 122 -0.09 -0.32 -13.27
CA GLU A 122 -0.31 1.10 -12.94
C GLU A 122 -1.79 1.47 -12.78
N ALA A 123 -2.68 0.88 -13.59
CA ALA A 123 -4.12 1.17 -13.48
C ALA A 123 -4.74 0.61 -12.19
N PHE A 124 -4.25 -0.55 -11.72
CA PHE A 124 -4.64 -1.11 -10.44
C PHE A 124 -4.06 -0.30 -9.28
N ASP A 125 -2.78 0.08 -9.34
CA ASP A 125 -2.14 0.94 -8.34
C ASP A 125 -2.88 2.26 -8.17
N ASP A 126 -3.22 2.94 -9.27
CA ASP A 126 -4.03 4.16 -9.24
C ASP A 126 -5.36 3.92 -8.54
N MET A 127 -6.02 2.79 -8.84
CA MET A 127 -7.29 2.42 -8.23
C MET A 127 -7.15 2.16 -6.72
N ARG A 128 -6.11 1.43 -6.34
CA ARG A 128 -5.78 1.06 -4.96
C ARG A 128 -5.47 2.31 -4.14
N ASP A 129 -4.58 3.17 -4.65
CA ASP A 129 -4.13 4.40 -3.98
C ASP A 129 -5.33 5.27 -3.60
N TRP A 130 -6.26 5.51 -4.52
CA TRP A 130 -7.42 6.33 -4.18
C TRP A 130 -8.39 5.62 -3.24
N CYS A 131 -8.64 4.31 -3.40
CA CYS A 131 -9.55 3.57 -2.53
C CYS A 131 -9.05 3.54 -1.10
N ASP A 132 -7.75 3.28 -0.93
CA ASP A 132 -7.08 3.23 0.36
C ASP A 132 -7.00 4.62 0.98
N LEU A 133 -6.67 5.65 0.22
CA LEU A 133 -6.65 7.03 0.70
C LEU A 133 -8.03 7.49 1.18
N ALA A 134 -9.08 7.20 0.40
CA ALA A 134 -10.46 7.50 0.77
C ALA A 134 -10.89 6.74 2.03
N ARG A 135 -10.47 5.48 2.19
CA ARG A 135 -10.75 4.68 3.38
C ARG A 135 -10.03 5.23 4.62
N LEU A 136 -8.73 5.54 4.49
CA LEU A 136 -7.91 6.08 5.58
C LEU A 136 -8.43 7.44 6.05
N ARG A 137 -8.85 8.33 5.14
CA ARG A 137 -9.44 9.63 5.49
C ARG A 137 -10.77 9.54 6.26
N ARG A 138 -11.40 8.36 6.38
CA ARG A 138 -12.55 8.16 7.29
C ARG A 138 -12.12 7.99 8.75
N ASN A 139 -10.86 7.66 9.01
CA ASN A 139 -10.29 7.64 10.36
C ASN A 139 -9.95 9.08 10.77
N PRO A 140 -10.54 9.64 11.85
CA PRO A 140 -10.30 11.02 12.26
C PRO A 140 -8.84 11.32 12.61
N THR A 141 -8.11 10.37 13.20
CA THR A 141 -6.68 10.53 13.51
C THR A 141 -5.88 10.67 12.23
N PHE A 142 -6.16 9.85 11.22
CA PHE A 142 -5.50 9.97 9.92
C PHE A 142 -5.93 11.25 9.20
N ALA A 143 -7.22 11.61 9.21
CA ALA A 143 -7.74 12.77 8.49
C ALA A 143 -7.20 14.11 9.01
N ASN A 144 -6.85 14.18 10.30
CA ASN A 144 -6.26 15.35 10.94
C ASN A 144 -4.72 15.35 10.89
N LEU A 145 -4.10 14.36 10.23
CA LEU A 145 -2.67 14.23 10.17
C LEU A 145 -2.07 15.35 9.31
N THR A 146 -1.18 16.14 9.91
CA THR A 146 -0.38 17.13 9.21
C THR A 146 1.08 16.98 9.60
N ILE A 147 1.98 17.37 8.70
CA ILE A 147 3.39 17.46 9.01
C ILE A 147 3.62 18.62 9.99
N THR A 148 4.46 18.38 11.00
CA THR A 148 4.91 19.41 11.93
C THR A 148 5.68 20.51 11.17
N ASP A 149 5.39 21.77 11.46
CA ASP A 149 5.99 22.91 10.77
C ASP A 149 7.29 23.42 11.41
N THR A 150 7.70 22.87 12.55
CA THR A 150 8.95 23.19 13.25
C THR A 150 9.52 21.96 13.96
N ILE A 151 10.82 21.75 13.84
CA ILE A 151 11.59 20.76 14.61
C ILE A 151 12.84 21.41 15.20
N PRO A 152 13.48 20.84 16.24
CA PRO A 152 14.73 21.37 16.78
C PRO A 152 15.81 21.49 15.70
N GLU A 153 16.57 22.59 15.69
CA GLU A 153 17.64 22.78 14.68
C GLU A 153 18.72 21.69 14.76
N SER A 154 18.94 21.09 15.94
CA SER A 154 19.85 19.95 16.12
C SER A 154 19.42 18.72 15.32
N ALA A 155 18.12 18.55 15.04
CA ALA A 155 17.59 17.46 14.23
C ALA A 155 17.76 17.69 12.71
N LEU A 156 18.32 18.83 12.31
CA LEU A 156 18.66 19.17 10.93
C LEU A 156 20.18 19.18 10.67
N ALA A 157 20.97 18.77 11.66
CA ALA A 157 22.42 18.66 11.50
C ALA A 157 22.76 17.55 10.46
N PRO A 158 23.88 17.68 9.72
CA PRO A 158 24.25 16.70 8.70
C PRO A 158 24.43 15.27 9.21
N ASP A 159 24.81 15.13 10.48
CA ASP A 159 25.06 13.87 11.20
C ASP A 159 23.86 13.40 12.04
N ALA A 160 22.78 14.17 12.08
CA ALA A 160 21.58 13.78 12.80
C ALA A 160 20.82 12.65 12.08
N GLU A 161 20.12 11.83 12.86
CA GLU A 161 19.17 10.88 12.30
C GLU A 161 18.04 11.59 11.56
N ALA A 162 17.47 10.93 10.55
CA ALA A 162 16.40 11.49 9.76
C ALA A 162 15.21 11.89 10.66
N PRO A 163 14.64 13.10 10.50
CA PRO A 163 13.67 13.65 11.45
C PRO A 163 12.26 13.05 11.32
N SER A 164 12.07 11.93 10.61
CA SER A 164 10.76 11.31 10.35
C SER A 164 9.92 11.11 11.61
N SER A 165 10.55 10.70 12.72
CA SER A 165 9.88 10.49 14.01
C SER A 165 9.36 11.77 14.66
N LEU A 166 9.96 12.92 14.33
CA LEU A 166 9.56 14.25 14.82
C LEU A 166 8.52 14.93 13.92
N LEU A 167 8.45 14.51 12.66
CA LEU A 167 7.57 15.12 11.66
C LEU A 167 6.16 14.54 11.67
N LEU A 168 6.00 13.29 12.11
CA LEU A 168 4.72 12.58 12.14
C LEU A 168 4.60 11.67 13.38
N PRO A 169 3.40 11.49 13.95
CA PRO A 169 3.15 10.62 15.09
C PRO A 169 3.28 9.13 14.73
N GLN A 170 4.47 8.57 14.91
CA GLN A 170 4.81 7.21 14.47
C GLN A 170 3.97 6.11 15.14
N GLU A 171 3.64 6.26 16.42
CA GLU A 171 2.81 5.28 17.12
C GLU A 171 1.39 5.20 16.55
N ASP A 172 0.78 6.35 16.26
CA ASP A 172 -0.56 6.40 15.69
C ASP A 172 -0.57 5.91 14.26
N LEU A 173 0.44 6.26 13.46
CA LEU A 173 0.63 5.71 12.12
C LEU A 173 0.75 4.19 12.14
N THR A 174 1.49 3.63 13.09
CA THR A 174 1.64 2.18 13.26
C THR A 174 0.28 1.53 13.57
N LYS A 175 -0.49 2.09 14.52
CA LYS A 175 -1.84 1.61 14.87
C LYS A 175 -2.81 1.69 13.67
N ILE A 176 -2.78 2.80 12.93
CA ILE A 176 -3.64 2.99 11.74
C ILE A 176 -3.25 1.99 10.64
N ARG A 177 -1.96 1.79 10.38
CA ARG A 177 -1.49 0.79 9.40
C ARG A 177 -1.98 -0.61 9.74
N HIS A 178 -1.82 -1.03 10.99
CA HIS A 178 -2.27 -2.35 11.44
C HIS A 178 -3.78 -2.52 11.34
N SER A 179 -4.55 -1.54 11.78
CA SER A 179 -6.02 -1.61 11.69
C SER A 179 -6.55 -1.57 10.26
N SER A 180 -5.81 -0.96 9.33
CA SER A 180 -6.14 -0.92 7.90
C SER A 180 -5.58 -2.11 7.11
N LYS A 181 -4.72 -2.95 7.70
CA LYS A 181 -4.08 -4.12 7.07
C LYS A 181 -3.32 -3.78 5.78
N ILE A 182 -2.77 -2.56 5.69
CA ILE A 182 -2.03 -2.08 4.51
C ILE A 182 -0.53 -2.35 4.73
N VAL A 183 0.13 -2.84 3.68
CA VAL A 183 1.58 -3.07 3.65
C VAL A 183 2.37 -1.78 3.90
N PRO A 184 3.52 -1.80 4.61
CA PRO A 184 4.26 -0.60 5.00
C PRO A 184 4.54 0.37 3.85
N ARG A 185 5.07 -0.13 2.72
CA ARG A 185 5.39 0.67 1.52
C ARG A 185 4.16 1.46 1.03
N GLN A 186 3.04 0.77 0.86
CA GLN A 186 1.79 1.37 0.40
C GLN A 186 1.26 2.38 1.41
N PHE A 187 1.31 2.05 2.71
CA PHE A 187 0.84 2.93 3.76
C PHE A 187 1.63 4.24 3.82
N HIS A 188 2.96 4.20 3.72
CA HIS A 188 3.80 5.40 3.71
C HIS A 188 3.51 6.30 2.51
N ARG A 189 3.31 5.73 1.31
CA ARG A 189 2.88 6.49 0.12
C ARG A 189 1.55 7.21 0.36
N LEU A 190 0.58 6.55 1.01
CA LEU A 190 -0.72 7.15 1.35
C LEU A 190 -0.60 8.28 2.39
N VAL A 191 0.29 8.14 3.37
CA VAL A 191 0.63 9.19 4.33
C VAL A 191 1.25 10.40 3.61
N GLU A 192 2.20 10.17 2.71
CA GLU A 192 2.81 11.23 1.90
C GLU A 192 1.77 11.94 1.01
N MET A 193 0.89 11.19 0.34
CA MET A 193 -0.22 11.75 -0.45
C MET A 193 -1.18 12.58 0.41
N HIS A 194 -1.58 12.05 1.56
CA HIS A 194 -2.49 12.77 2.45
C HIS A 194 -1.85 14.05 3.00
N THR A 195 -0.63 13.99 3.49
CA THR A 195 0.06 15.17 4.05
C THR A 195 0.40 16.20 2.97
N LEU A 196 0.71 15.78 1.74
CA LEU A 196 0.83 16.69 0.59
C LEU A 196 -0.49 17.43 0.31
N SER A 197 -1.62 16.72 0.35
CA SER A 197 -2.95 17.32 0.11
C SER A 197 -3.31 18.42 1.12
N GLN A 198 -2.69 18.43 2.31
CA GLN A 198 -2.88 19.48 3.30
C GLN A 198 -2.05 20.75 3.02
N ILE A 199 -1.12 20.69 2.07
CA ILE A 199 -0.22 21.79 1.71
C ILE A 199 -0.75 22.47 0.44
N PRO A 200 -1.09 23.77 0.45
CA PRO A 200 -1.58 24.46 -0.74
C PRO A 200 -0.58 24.44 -1.90
N PRO A 201 -1.02 24.27 -3.16
CA PRO A 201 -0.13 24.26 -4.33
C PRO A 201 0.77 25.51 -4.44
N SER A 202 0.28 26.67 -3.99
CA SER A 202 1.05 27.93 -3.96
C SER A 202 2.33 27.89 -3.12
N ASN A 203 2.38 26.98 -2.15
CA ASN A 203 3.49 26.84 -1.18
C ASN A 203 4.46 25.72 -1.56
N ARG A 204 4.14 24.91 -2.57
CA ARG A 204 4.96 23.79 -3.07
C ARG A 204 6.10 24.23 -4.00
N LYS A 205 6.65 25.41 -3.75
CA LYS A 205 7.71 26.01 -4.58
C LYS A 205 9.07 25.45 -4.16
N THR A 206 9.91 25.12 -5.14
CA THR A 206 11.28 24.62 -4.91
C THR A 206 12.32 25.74 -4.82
N ALA A 207 11.95 26.97 -5.17
CA ALA A 207 12.85 28.12 -5.09
C ALA A 207 13.35 28.33 -3.65
N ARG A 208 14.67 28.38 -3.49
CA ARG A 208 15.37 28.55 -2.19
C ARG A 208 14.99 27.48 -1.14
N ILE A 209 14.73 26.25 -1.59
CA ILE A 209 14.27 25.14 -0.73
C ILE A 209 15.16 24.90 0.50
N THR A 210 16.48 25.06 0.38
CA THR A 210 17.44 24.82 1.49
C THR A 210 17.23 25.72 2.72
N ARG A 211 16.56 26.86 2.56
CA ARG A 211 16.25 27.80 3.66
C ARG A 211 14.79 27.74 4.11
N LYS A 212 13.96 26.89 3.48
CA LYS A 212 12.52 26.89 3.72
C LYS A 212 12.10 26.37 5.09
N HIS A 213 12.96 25.65 5.82
CA HIS A 213 12.71 25.33 7.23
C HIS A 213 12.57 26.58 8.13
N LYS A 214 13.10 27.74 7.71
CA LYS A 214 12.97 29.05 8.39
C LYS A 214 12.01 30.00 7.69
N ALA A 215 11.21 29.51 6.73
CA ALA A 215 10.23 30.36 6.04
C ALA A 215 9.20 30.92 7.03
N ALA A 216 8.67 32.11 6.76
CA ALA A 216 7.64 32.72 7.61
C ALA A 216 6.31 31.96 7.54
N ASP A 217 5.92 31.51 6.35
CA ASP A 217 4.70 30.72 6.14
C ASP A 217 4.88 29.27 6.64
N PRO A 218 4.03 28.78 7.55
CA PRO A 218 4.03 27.39 8.00
C PRO A 218 3.95 26.37 6.86
N ASN A 219 3.20 26.66 5.79
CA ASN A 219 3.03 25.73 4.66
C ASN A 219 4.31 25.59 3.83
N ASP A 220 5.12 26.64 3.73
CA ASP A 220 6.44 26.54 3.10
C ASP A 220 7.38 25.64 3.92
N ARG A 221 7.31 25.72 5.26
CA ARG A 221 8.06 24.83 6.16
C ARG A 221 7.58 23.38 6.06
N ARG A 222 6.25 23.17 6.06
CA ARG A 222 5.64 21.84 5.90
C ARG A 222 6.04 21.20 4.57
N TYR A 223 6.04 21.95 3.46
CA TYR A 223 6.50 21.42 2.17
C TYR A 223 7.97 21.03 2.19
N TYR A 224 8.83 21.81 2.85
CA TYR A 224 10.22 21.44 3.05
C TYR A 224 10.37 20.11 3.79
N PHE A 225 9.64 19.92 4.89
CA PHE A 225 9.68 18.68 5.67
C PHE A 225 9.02 17.50 4.96
N TRP A 226 7.93 17.73 4.22
CA TRP A 226 7.32 16.72 3.36
C TRP A 226 8.33 16.14 2.37
N ARG A 227 9.13 17.00 1.73
CA ARG A 227 10.19 16.54 0.82
C ARG A 227 11.21 15.67 1.54
N HIS A 228 11.59 15.98 2.77
CA HIS A 228 12.52 15.14 3.55
C HIS A 228 11.95 13.74 3.81
N LEU A 229 10.68 13.65 4.23
CA LEU A 229 10.00 12.37 4.43
C LEU A 229 10.02 11.49 3.17
N VAL A 230 9.66 12.08 2.03
CA VAL A 230 9.62 11.37 0.75
C VAL A 230 11.01 10.92 0.31
N LYS A 231 12.03 11.79 0.47
CA LYS A 231 13.42 11.45 0.14
C LYS A 231 13.95 10.30 0.98
N GLU A 232 13.66 10.31 2.28
CA GLU A 232 14.05 9.23 3.18
C GLU A 232 13.43 7.90 2.74
N ARG A 233 12.12 7.88 2.40
CA ARG A 233 11.47 6.67 1.87
C ARG A 233 12.11 6.22 0.56
N LEU A 234 12.37 7.14 -0.37
CA LEU A 234 13.01 6.84 -1.66
C LEU A 234 14.42 6.28 -1.47
N TYR A 235 15.19 6.83 -0.54
CA TYR A 235 16.52 6.33 -0.19
C TYR A 235 16.44 4.92 0.38
N ASN A 236 15.62 4.71 1.41
CA ASN A 236 15.51 3.42 2.08
C ASN A 236 15.01 2.32 1.15
N HIS A 237 14.07 2.64 0.25
CA HIS A 237 13.57 1.68 -0.72
C HIS A 237 14.62 1.28 -1.77
N ASN A 238 15.41 2.24 -2.26
CA ASN A 238 16.41 1.99 -3.29
C ASN A 238 17.83 1.84 -2.69
N ARG A 239 17.93 1.46 -1.41
CA ARG A 239 19.16 1.57 -0.64
C ARG A 239 20.30 0.75 -1.25
N ASP A 240 20.00 -0.46 -1.70
CA ASP A 240 21.01 -1.40 -2.20
C ASP A 240 21.60 -0.96 -3.54
N THR A 241 20.81 -0.28 -4.37
CA THR A 241 21.28 0.37 -5.60
C THR A 241 22.00 1.69 -5.30
N LEU A 242 21.47 2.50 -4.37
CA LEU A 242 21.98 3.84 -4.08
C LEU A 242 23.28 3.85 -3.26
N ILE A 243 23.56 2.79 -2.50
CA ILE A 243 24.80 2.67 -1.72
C ILE A 243 26.03 2.44 -2.61
N GLN A 244 25.81 1.93 -3.82
CA GLN A 244 26.86 1.71 -4.83
C GLN A 244 27.29 3.00 -5.54
N LEU A 245 26.51 4.08 -5.38
CA LEU A 245 26.78 5.38 -5.99
C LEU A 245 27.46 6.32 -4.99
N ASP A 246 28.22 7.27 -5.53
CA ASP A 246 28.79 8.37 -4.76
C ASP A 246 27.68 9.22 -4.12
N GLU A 247 27.99 9.85 -2.98
CA GLU A 247 27.01 10.63 -2.21
C GLU A 247 26.32 11.70 -3.06
N SER A 248 27.08 12.41 -3.91
CA SER A 248 26.54 13.44 -4.79
C SER A 248 25.56 12.89 -5.84
N GLU A 249 25.86 11.72 -6.41
CA GLU A 249 25.00 11.06 -7.40
C GLU A 249 23.73 10.51 -6.76
N ARG A 250 23.86 9.92 -5.57
CA ARG A 250 22.72 9.47 -4.77
C ARG A 250 21.74 10.61 -4.50
N VAL A 251 22.25 11.74 -4.00
CA VAL A 251 21.43 12.93 -3.72
C VAL A 251 20.76 13.43 -5.00
N ALA A 252 21.50 13.52 -6.11
CA ALA A 252 20.95 13.96 -7.39
C ALA A 252 19.82 13.03 -7.89
N LYS A 253 20.01 11.71 -7.89
CA LYS A 253 18.98 10.75 -8.33
C LYS A 253 17.70 10.85 -7.50
N ILE A 254 17.81 11.01 -6.19
CA ILE A 254 16.64 11.15 -5.32
C ILE A 254 15.92 12.48 -5.61
N GLU A 255 16.66 13.59 -5.75
CA GLU A 255 16.07 14.90 -6.05
C GLU A 255 15.38 14.93 -7.41
N ASP A 256 15.96 14.27 -8.43
CA ASP A 256 15.40 14.19 -9.78
C ASP A 256 14.13 13.34 -9.84
N ALA A 257 13.95 12.38 -8.94
CA ALA A 257 12.76 11.54 -8.86
C ALA A 257 11.54 12.26 -8.25
N LEU A 258 11.76 13.24 -7.37
CA LEU A 258 10.69 13.89 -6.61
C LEU A 258 9.61 14.57 -7.47
N PRO A 259 9.92 15.36 -8.50
CA PRO A 259 8.88 16.04 -9.28
C PRO A 259 7.92 15.07 -9.98
N GLY A 260 8.43 13.92 -10.45
CA GLY A 260 7.62 12.88 -11.07
C GLY A 260 6.67 12.22 -10.06
N LEU A 261 7.17 11.97 -8.84
CA LEU A 261 6.37 11.42 -7.76
C LEU A 261 5.30 12.41 -7.28
N GLU A 262 5.67 13.68 -7.07
CA GLU A 262 4.73 14.75 -6.68
C GLU A 262 3.61 14.89 -7.71
N ALA A 263 3.93 14.93 -9.00
CA ALA A 263 2.94 14.97 -10.07
C ALA A 263 2.03 13.72 -10.09
N SER A 264 2.57 12.55 -9.75
CA SER A 264 1.76 11.32 -9.62
C SER A 264 0.80 11.41 -8.44
N TYR A 265 1.25 11.94 -7.30
CA TYR A 265 0.39 12.14 -6.13
C TYR A 265 -0.71 13.17 -6.41
N ASP A 266 -0.38 14.29 -7.05
CA ASP A 266 -1.38 15.30 -7.42
C ASP A 266 -2.49 14.73 -8.31
N ARG A 267 -2.15 13.89 -9.29
CA ARG A 267 -3.14 13.18 -10.12
C ARG A 267 -4.11 12.36 -9.28
N ILE A 268 -3.60 11.62 -8.29
CA ILE A 268 -4.42 10.76 -7.42
C ILE A 268 -5.27 11.60 -6.47
N ILE A 269 -4.69 12.63 -5.86
CA ILE A 269 -5.38 13.53 -4.92
C ILE A 269 -6.54 14.24 -5.62
N GLU A 270 -6.30 14.82 -6.80
CA GLU A 270 -7.33 15.49 -7.60
C GLU A 270 -8.49 14.54 -7.93
N ARG A 271 -8.17 13.30 -8.32
CA ARG A 271 -9.16 12.27 -8.62
C ARG A 271 -9.96 11.86 -7.38
N ALA A 272 -9.32 11.76 -6.23
CA ALA A 272 -9.96 11.43 -4.96
C ALA A 272 -10.93 12.54 -4.52
N GLU A 273 -10.55 13.81 -4.71
CA GLU A 273 -11.38 14.98 -4.38
C GLU A 273 -12.60 15.09 -5.29
N LYS A 274 -12.43 14.95 -6.61
CA LYS A 274 -13.55 14.97 -7.58
C LYS A 274 -14.59 13.89 -7.30
N ARG A 275 -14.13 12.67 -6.97
CA ARG A 275 -15.03 11.55 -6.62
C ARG A 275 -15.71 11.75 -5.27
N GLY A 276 -15.02 12.34 -4.29
CA GLY A 276 -15.61 12.68 -3.00
C GLY A 276 -16.68 13.78 -3.09
N ALA A 277 -16.56 14.68 -4.07
CA ALA A 277 -17.51 15.76 -4.35
C ALA A 277 -18.73 15.32 -5.20
N GLY A 278 -18.81 14.05 -5.62
CA GLY A 278 -19.91 13.56 -6.46
C GLY A 278 -19.82 13.99 -7.93
N GLU A 279 -18.67 14.52 -8.38
CA GLU A 279 -18.43 14.87 -9.78
C GLU A 279 -18.00 13.62 -10.57
N GLU A 280 -18.97 12.80 -10.98
CA GLU A 280 -18.73 11.66 -11.85
C GLU A 280 -18.51 12.10 -13.31
N GLY A 281 -17.26 12.44 -13.63
CA GLY A 281 -16.82 12.64 -15.01
C GLY A 281 -16.13 11.41 -15.59
N ILE A 282 -16.52 11.02 -16.81
CA ILE A 282 -15.81 10.01 -17.63
C ILE A 282 -14.40 10.56 -17.94
N GLY A 283 -13.42 10.18 -17.13
CA GLY A 283 -12.03 10.59 -17.32
C GLY A 283 -11.40 9.90 -18.53
N LYS A 284 -11.02 10.67 -19.55
CA LYS A 284 -10.17 10.19 -20.66
C LYS A 284 -8.82 9.73 -20.09
N ARG A 285 -8.34 8.56 -20.53
CA ARG A 285 -6.99 8.06 -20.27
C ARG A 285 -5.96 9.03 -20.87
N ILE A 286 -5.11 9.61 -20.04
CA ILE A 286 -3.88 10.30 -20.49
C ILE A 286 -2.73 9.31 -20.26
N PRO A 287 -1.98 8.91 -21.29
CA PRO A 287 -0.85 8.00 -21.12
C PRO A 287 0.31 8.75 -20.47
N ALA A 288 0.71 8.34 -19.26
CA ALA A 288 1.93 8.83 -18.63
C ALA A 288 3.12 8.02 -19.15
N LYS A 289 4.02 8.65 -19.90
CA LYS A 289 5.37 8.12 -20.10
C LYS A 289 6.16 8.43 -18.82
N ARG A 290 6.35 7.42 -17.96
CA ARG A 290 7.35 7.48 -16.89
C ARG A 290 8.74 7.58 -17.54
N LYS A 291 9.50 8.62 -17.20
CA LYS A 291 10.95 8.66 -17.44
C LYS A 291 11.61 7.97 -16.25
N ALA A 292 12.36 6.90 -16.54
CA ALA A 292 13.25 6.14 -15.66
C ALA A 292 12.87 6.17 -14.16
N ILE A 293 11.97 5.27 -13.79
CA ILE A 293 11.90 4.81 -12.40
C ILE A 293 13.12 3.92 -12.19
N ILE A 294 13.84 4.15 -11.12
CA ILE A 294 14.87 3.23 -10.61
C ILE A 294 14.23 1.85 -10.59
N GLU A 295 14.80 0.90 -11.34
CA GLU A 295 14.22 -0.41 -11.65
C GLU A 295 13.59 -1.06 -10.40
N ASP A 296 12.33 -1.49 -10.56
CA ASP A 296 11.49 -2.17 -9.57
C ASP A 296 11.78 -3.68 -9.62
N ASP A 297 13.07 -4.04 -9.63
CA ASP A 297 13.53 -5.43 -9.67
C ASP A 297 14.17 -5.75 -8.32
N GLU A 298 13.38 -6.15 -7.32
CA GLU A 298 13.84 -6.98 -6.19
C GLU A 298 12.69 -7.48 -5.27
N ASP A 299 11.55 -7.88 -5.86
CA ASP A 299 10.65 -8.83 -5.17
C ASP A 299 10.92 -10.27 -5.69
N GLU A 300 12.20 -10.68 -5.75
CA GLU A 300 12.56 -12.09 -5.81
C GLU A 300 12.59 -12.64 -4.38
N ASP A 301 11.47 -13.23 -3.96
CA ASP A 301 11.42 -14.11 -2.80
C ASP A 301 12.55 -15.15 -2.90
N MET A 302 13.48 -15.10 -1.94
CA MET A 302 14.51 -16.11 -1.70
C MET A 302 13.88 -17.49 -1.43
N SER A 303 13.51 -18.21 -2.49
CA SER A 303 13.25 -19.65 -2.42
C SER A 303 14.56 -20.38 -2.74
N GLU A 304 15.26 -20.83 -1.71
CA GLU A 304 16.35 -21.81 -1.86
C GLU A 304 15.80 -23.09 -2.50
N ALA A 305 16.02 -23.24 -3.81
CA ALA A 305 15.89 -24.52 -4.51
C ALA A 305 17.28 -25.09 -4.75
N ASP A 306 17.75 -25.87 -3.78
CA ASP A 306 18.98 -26.65 -3.84
C ASP A 306 18.89 -27.65 -5.01
N SER A 307 19.58 -27.36 -6.12
CA SER A 307 19.69 -28.26 -7.27
C SER A 307 21.14 -28.64 -7.49
N LYS A 308 21.59 -29.66 -6.75
CA LYS A 308 22.85 -30.35 -7.03
C LYS A 308 22.77 -31.06 -8.38
N LYS A 309 23.42 -30.48 -9.39
CA LYS A 309 23.83 -31.17 -10.62
C LYS A 309 24.85 -32.27 -10.29
N ALA A 310 24.51 -33.52 -10.60
CA ALA A 310 25.48 -34.59 -10.75
C ALA A 310 26.14 -34.47 -12.13
N ARG A 311 27.46 -34.46 -12.12
CA ARG A 311 28.39 -34.35 -13.25
C ARG A 311 28.48 -35.71 -13.96
N VAL A 312 28.26 -35.73 -15.27
CA VAL A 312 28.63 -36.85 -16.14
C VAL A 312 30.09 -36.66 -16.51
N GLU A 313 30.93 -37.65 -16.24
CA GLU A 313 32.26 -37.77 -16.82
C GLU A 313 32.28 -38.95 -17.78
N ASP A 314 32.96 -38.73 -18.91
CA ASP A 314 33.22 -39.66 -20.00
C ASP A 314 33.93 -40.95 -19.54
N ALA A 315 33.42 -42.08 -20.03
CA ALA A 315 34.19 -43.25 -20.47
C ALA A 315 33.31 -44.10 -21.41
#